data_AF-A0A2E8UG93-F1
#
_entry.id   AF-A0A2E8UG93-F1
#
_cell.length_a   1.000
_cell.length_b   1.000
_cell.length_c   1.000
_cell.angle_alpha   90.00
_cell.angle_beta   90.00
_cell.angle_gamma   90.00
#
_symmetry.space_group_name_H-M   'P 1'
#
loop_
_entity.id
_entity.type
_entity.pdbx_description
1 polymer ?
#
loop_
_entity_poly.entity_id
_entity_poly.type
_entity_poly.pdbx_seq_one_letter_code
_entity_poly.pdbx_strand_id
1 'polypeptide(L)'
;MTANEISAKAINSEKWFHQTVIPNGKSWFNGELQHYTDRISNSFTSDGTLKIKAKRESFTQNGITKDYTSARLNSKFAFTYGRVEVRAKMPKGISGTWPAIWMLSKNINERGAYFFNLGHGNKSWPDCGEIDILEYWGRIPGVAQSAVHTRSSHGNTVNLGSQSVPTISTDFHVYSLEWTPESLTFSVDEKEHYTYAPKVKNDTTWPFDTEQYLLLNFAIESVIDPSFEEDILEVDYVRIYDKIGTLTWSDEFN
;
A
#
# COMPACT_ATOMS: atom_id res chain seq x y z
N MET A 1 0.35 38.80 -13.04
CA MET A 1 0.90 37.75 -12.16
C MET A 1 0.41 36.44 -12.74
N THR A 2 1.28 35.71 -13.42
CA THR A 2 0.94 34.46 -14.10
C THR A 2 0.76 33.36 -13.07
N ALA A 3 -0.29 32.56 -13.23
CA ALA A 3 -0.58 31.39 -12.43
C ALA A 3 0.67 30.49 -12.35
N ASN A 4 1.08 30.11 -11.14
CA ASN A 4 2.07 29.06 -10.94
C ASN A 4 1.56 27.80 -11.64
N GLU A 5 2.20 27.40 -12.74
CA GLU A 5 2.08 26.04 -13.24
C GLU A 5 2.66 25.12 -12.16
N ILE A 6 1.79 24.43 -11.43
CA ILE A 6 2.19 23.41 -10.49
C ILE A 6 2.77 22.25 -11.32
N SER A 7 4.10 22.19 -11.40
CA SER A 7 4.80 21.12 -12.11
C SER A 7 4.84 19.87 -11.25
N ALA A 8 4.43 18.73 -11.79
CA ALA A 8 4.66 17.42 -11.19
C ALA A 8 6.16 17.22 -10.89
N LYS A 9 6.48 16.79 -9.67
CA LYS A 9 7.85 16.49 -9.23
C LYS A 9 8.03 14.99 -9.02
N ALA A 10 9.25 14.50 -9.19
CA ALA A 10 9.59 13.12 -8.89
C ALA A 10 9.48 12.83 -7.38
N ILE A 11 9.15 11.59 -7.03
CA ILE A 11 9.11 11.13 -5.64
C ILE A 11 10.51 11.18 -5.02
N ASN A 12 10.59 11.54 -3.73
CA ASN A 12 11.85 11.55 -3.00
C ASN A 12 12.46 10.13 -2.95
N SER A 13 13.54 9.93 -3.73
CA SER A 13 14.22 8.64 -3.84
C SER A 13 15.05 8.27 -2.62
N GLU A 14 15.29 9.17 -1.67
CA GLU A 14 15.89 8.83 -0.37
C GLU A 14 14.89 8.13 0.55
N LYS A 15 13.58 8.39 0.34
CA LYS A 15 12.49 7.86 1.16
C LYS A 15 11.77 6.67 0.53
N TRP A 16 11.64 6.67 -0.80
CA TRP A 16 10.83 5.69 -1.52
C TRP A 16 11.62 4.96 -2.61
N PHE A 17 11.22 3.72 -2.85
CA PHE A 17 11.72 2.88 -3.93
C PHE A 17 10.56 2.39 -4.79
N HIS A 18 10.65 2.53 -6.11
CA HIS A 18 9.67 2.00 -7.05
C HIS A 18 9.92 0.52 -7.34
N GLN A 19 8.96 -0.34 -7.01
CA GLN A 19 9.02 -1.76 -7.36
C GLN A 19 8.49 -1.97 -8.78
N THR A 20 9.38 -2.09 -9.75
CA THR A 20 9.03 -2.26 -11.18
C THR A 20 9.25 -3.68 -11.70
N VAL A 21 10.03 -4.49 -10.98
CA VAL A 21 10.33 -5.87 -11.39
C VAL A 21 9.18 -6.79 -11.02
N ILE A 22 8.60 -7.45 -12.00
CA ILE A 22 7.60 -8.51 -11.80
C ILE A 22 8.22 -9.66 -10.99
N PRO A 23 7.64 -10.05 -9.84
CA PRO A 23 8.29 -10.96 -8.89
C PRO A 23 8.45 -12.39 -9.42
N ASN A 24 7.47 -12.94 -10.14
CA ASN A 24 7.53 -14.30 -10.70
C ASN A 24 8.01 -14.37 -12.17
N GLY A 25 8.42 -13.22 -12.74
CA GLY A 25 8.85 -13.10 -14.14
C GLY A 25 7.75 -13.24 -15.20
N LYS A 26 6.46 -13.28 -14.83
CA LYS A 26 5.33 -13.38 -15.78
C LYS A 26 4.23 -12.35 -15.53
N SER A 27 3.83 -12.15 -14.28
CA SER A 27 2.80 -11.20 -13.87
C SER A 27 2.98 -10.81 -12.40
N TRP A 28 2.46 -9.65 -12.01
CA TRP A 28 2.14 -9.39 -10.60
C TRP A 28 1.20 -10.48 -10.06
N PHE A 29 1.16 -10.62 -8.74
CA PHE A 29 0.32 -11.61 -8.07
C PHE A 29 -1.17 -11.33 -8.31
N ASN A 30 -2.05 -12.19 -7.78
CA ASN A 30 -3.51 -12.01 -7.79
C ASN A 30 -4.17 -11.85 -9.19
N GLY A 31 -3.46 -12.16 -10.27
CA GLY A 31 -3.98 -11.98 -11.63
C GLY A 31 -4.06 -10.50 -12.07
N GLU A 32 -3.31 -9.62 -11.40
CA GLU A 32 -3.31 -8.17 -11.63
C GLU A 32 -2.89 -7.79 -13.08
N LEU A 33 -3.55 -6.76 -13.62
CA LEU A 33 -3.45 -6.38 -15.04
C LEU A 33 -2.45 -5.26 -15.32
N GLN A 34 -1.90 -4.60 -14.31
CA GLN A 34 -0.98 -3.48 -14.49
C GLN A 34 0.49 -3.91 -14.57
N HIS A 35 1.31 -3.05 -15.17
CA HIS A 35 2.74 -2.92 -14.85
C HIS A 35 2.95 -1.79 -13.85
N TYR A 36 3.71 -2.02 -12.80
CA TYR A 36 4.22 -0.92 -11.96
C TYR A 36 5.46 -0.30 -12.59
N THR A 37 5.51 1.03 -12.67
CA THR A 37 6.63 1.77 -13.27
C THR A 37 7.14 2.86 -12.32
N ASP A 38 8.34 3.38 -12.61
CA ASP A 38 8.97 4.52 -11.96
C ASP A 38 8.74 5.84 -12.73
N ARG A 39 7.83 5.84 -13.71
CA ARG A 39 7.56 7.00 -14.55
C ARG A 39 6.76 8.06 -13.78
N ILE A 40 7.08 9.31 -14.05
CA ILE A 40 6.36 10.48 -13.51
C ILE A 40 4.87 10.47 -13.88
N SER A 41 4.47 9.75 -14.94
CA SER A 41 3.07 9.56 -15.34
C SER A 41 2.27 8.68 -14.38
N ASN A 42 2.94 7.86 -13.55
CA ASN A 42 2.32 6.91 -12.64
C ASN A 42 2.56 7.25 -11.16
N SER A 43 3.61 7.99 -10.83
CA SER A 43 3.76 8.56 -9.49
C SER A 43 4.53 9.88 -9.48
N PHE A 44 4.01 10.87 -8.77
CA PHE A 44 4.58 12.21 -8.67
C PHE A 44 4.06 12.93 -7.43
N THR A 45 4.76 13.99 -7.00
CA THR A 45 4.22 14.95 -6.03
C THR A 45 3.80 16.23 -6.73
N SER A 46 2.70 16.81 -6.29
CA SER A 46 2.17 18.10 -6.72
C SER A 46 1.22 18.61 -5.65
N ASP A 47 1.18 19.92 -5.40
CA ASP A 47 0.27 20.52 -4.41
C ASP A 47 0.38 19.88 -3.02
N GLY A 48 1.62 19.68 -2.55
CA GLY A 48 1.90 19.17 -1.19
C GLY A 48 1.53 17.71 -0.96
N THR A 49 1.23 16.94 -2.02
CA THR A 49 0.66 15.61 -1.88
C THR A 49 1.20 14.65 -2.94
N LEU A 50 1.38 13.38 -2.59
CA LEU A 50 1.69 12.28 -3.50
C LEU A 50 0.47 11.92 -4.35
N LYS A 51 0.74 11.52 -5.60
CA LYS A 51 -0.21 10.95 -6.54
C LYS A 51 0.33 9.60 -6.99
N ILE A 52 -0.43 8.52 -6.78
CA ILE A 52 -0.22 7.24 -7.45
C ILE A 52 -1.35 7.09 -8.46
N LYS A 53 -0.99 7.09 -9.75
CA LYS A 53 -1.91 7.14 -10.87
C LYS A 53 -1.91 5.82 -11.64
N ALA A 54 -3.02 5.09 -11.55
CA ALA A 54 -3.28 3.94 -12.40
C ALA A 54 -3.94 4.41 -13.70
N LYS A 55 -3.53 3.84 -14.84
CA LYS A 55 -3.95 4.27 -16.17
C LYS A 55 -4.12 3.08 -17.11
N ARG A 56 -5.11 3.15 -18.00
CA ARG A 56 -5.20 2.32 -19.21
C ARG A 56 -4.13 2.78 -20.18
N GLU A 57 -3.13 1.94 -20.38
CA GLU A 57 -1.98 2.21 -21.25
C GLU A 57 -1.28 0.89 -21.55
N SER A 58 -1.22 0.51 -22.83
CA SER A 58 -0.41 -0.64 -23.24
C SER A 58 1.06 -0.34 -23.01
N PHE A 59 1.70 -1.14 -22.15
CA PHE A 59 3.11 -0.97 -21.78
C PHE A 59 3.84 -2.31 -21.79
N THR A 60 5.02 -2.34 -22.41
CA THR A 60 5.88 -3.52 -22.48
C THR A 60 7.17 -3.27 -21.71
N GLN A 61 7.47 -4.14 -20.75
CA GLN A 61 8.74 -4.15 -20.03
C GLN A 61 9.24 -5.59 -19.92
N ASN A 62 10.54 -5.80 -20.20
CA ASN A 62 11.19 -7.11 -20.14
C ASN A 62 10.44 -8.20 -20.93
N GLY A 63 9.87 -7.83 -22.10
CA GLY A 63 9.12 -8.74 -22.97
C GLY A 63 7.70 -9.08 -22.51
N ILE A 64 7.20 -8.46 -21.43
CA ILE A 64 5.84 -8.67 -20.91
C ILE A 64 5.02 -7.42 -21.22
N THR A 65 3.90 -7.59 -21.91
CA THR A 65 2.94 -6.51 -22.17
C THR A 65 1.78 -6.58 -21.19
N LYS A 66 1.39 -5.42 -20.65
CA LYS A 66 0.20 -5.20 -19.81
C LYS A 66 -0.59 -4.03 -20.37
N ASP A 67 -1.90 -4.04 -20.18
CA ASP A 67 -2.81 -3.01 -20.72
C ASP A 67 -3.03 -1.82 -19.76
N TYR A 68 -2.41 -1.88 -18.58
CA TYR A 68 -2.47 -0.83 -17.58
C TYR A 68 -1.10 -0.55 -16.99
N THR A 69 -0.91 0.67 -16.51
CA THR A 69 0.28 1.08 -15.78
C THR A 69 -0.09 1.75 -14.46
N SER A 70 0.76 1.61 -13.45
CA SER A 70 0.57 2.20 -12.13
C SER A 70 1.92 2.36 -11.43
N ALA A 71 1.92 2.65 -10.12
CA ALA A 71 3.11 2.61 -9.28
C ALA A 71 2.89 1.76 -8.01
N ARG A 72 3.98 1.16 -7.53
CA ARG A 72 4.10 0.48 -6.25
C ARG A 72 5.36 0.99 -5.57
N LEU A 73 5.18 1.71 -4.47
CA LEU A 73 6.24 2.35 -3.71
C LEU A 73 6.52 1.55 -2.44
N ASN A 74 7.80 1.31 -2.17
CA ASN A 74 8.28 0.70 -0.93
C ASN A 74 9.00 1.79 -0.13
N SER A 75 8.68 1.95 1.16
CA SER A 75 9.46 2.82 2.02
C SER A 75 10.88 2.25 2.17
N LYS A 76 11.88 3.13 2.12
CA LYS A 76 13.28 2.78 2.45
C LYS A 76 13.53 2.73 3.97
N PHE A 77 12.50 3.08 4.74
CA PHE A 77 12.44 2.95 6.18
C PHE A 77 11.67 1.67 6.55
N ALA A 78 12.22 0.92 7.51
CA ALA A 78 11.56 -0.21 8.14
C ALA A 78 11.65 -0.05 9.66
N PHE A 79 10.65 -0.53 10.38
CA PHE A 79 10.53 -0.32 11.82
C PHE A 79 9.77 -1.46 12.48
N THR A 80 9.87 -1.54 13.81
CA THR A 80 9.09 -2.50 14.61
C THR A 80 8.27 -1.75 15.65
N TYR A 81 6.97 -2.05 15.69
CA TYR A 81 5.98 -1.44 16.59
C TYR A 81 5.80 0.07 16.44
N GLY A 82 4.77 0.59 17.10
CA GLY A 82 4.41 2.00 17.09
C GLY A 82 3.17 2.25 16.24
N ARG A 83 3.00 3.48 15.78
CA ARG A 83 1.81 3.94 15.08
C ARG A 83 2.13 4.40 13.68
N VAL A 84 1.38 3.92 12.70
CA VAL A 84 1.40 4.44 11.32
C VAL A 84 0.15 5.28 11.12
N GLU A 85 0.32 6.45 10.50
CA GLU A 85 -0.76 7.25 9.98
C GLU A 85 -0.50 7.59 8.52
N VAL A 86 -1.47 7.30 7.67
CA VAL A 86 -1.47 7.72 6.28
C VAL A 86 -2.72 8.53 6.03
N ARG A 87 -2.57 9.82 5.72
CA ARG A 87 -3.69 10.67 5.33
C ARG A 87 -3.84 10.62 3.83
N ALA A 88 -4.94 10.06 3.34
CA ALA A 88 -5.13 9.84 1.92
C ALA A 88 -6.60 10.02 1.50
N LYS A 89 -6.80 10.27 0.21
CA LYS A 89 -8.08 10.24 -0.48
C LYS A 89 -8.02 9.16 -1.54
N MET A 90 -8.98 8.25 -1.49
CA MET A 90 -9.02 7.11 -2.41
C MET A 90 -9.50 7.54 -3.81
N PRO A 91 -9.19 6.76 -4.87
CA PRO A 91 -9.84 6.88 -6.16
C PRO A 91 -11.36 6.70 -6.05
N LYS A 92 -12.10 6.95 -7.13
CA LYS A 92 -13.57 6.94 -7.17
C LYS A 92 -14.20 5.58 -6.83
N GLY A 93 -13.41 4.50 -6.86
CA GLY A 93 -13.89 3.14 -6.64
C GLY A 93 -14.62 2.59 -7.86
N ILE A 94 -13.99 2.68 -9.04
CA ILE A 94 -14.50 2.01 -10.24
C ILE A 94 -14.26 0.50 -10.07
N SER A 95 -15.26 -0.35 -10.37
CA SER A 95 -15.12 -1.79 -10.20
C SER A 95 -13.87 -2.34 -10.89
N GLY A 96 -13.01 -3.03 -10.13
CA GLY A 96 -11.72 -3.55 -10.59
C GLY A 96 -10.49 -2.68 -10.25
N THR A 97 -10.68 -1.51 -9.64
CA THR A 97 -9.58 -0.73 -9.03
C THR A 97 -9.28 -1.23 -7.62
N TRP A 98 -8.00 -1.34 -7.25
CA TRP A 98 -7.58 -1.81 -5.93
C TRP A 98 -6.33 -1.07 -5.41
N PRO A 99 -6.47 0.18 -4.95
CA PRO A 99 -5.46 0.86 -4.14
C PRO A 99 -5.29 0.24 -2.75
N ALA A 100 -4.06 0.25 -2.25
CA ALA A 100 -3.70 -0.29 -0.95
C ALA A 100 -2.63 0.53 -0.22
N ILE A 101 -2.75 0.52 1.12
CA ILE A 101 -1.77 1.00 2.09
C ILE A 101 -1.51 -0.18 3.02
N TRP A 102 -0.30 -0.73 2.97
CA TRP A 102 -0.03 -2.03 3.58
C TRP A 102 1.44 -2.19 3.91
N MET A 103 1.79 -3.23 4.65
CA MET A 103 3.15 -3.47 5.13
C MET A 103 3.54 -4.92 4.92
N LEU A 104 4.83 -5.11 4.59
CA LEU A 104 5.48 -6.42 4.52
C LEU A 104 6.75 -6.43 5.37
N SER A 105 7.18 -7.62 5.79
CA SER A 105 8.41 -7.74 6.55
C SER A 105 9.61 -7.39 5.69
N LYS A 106 10.59 -6.70 6.28
CA LYS A 106 11.89 -6.42 5.67
C LYS A 106 12.59 -7.66 5.11
N ASN A 107 12.30 -8.84 5.67
CA ASN A 107 12.89 -10.11 5.25
C ASN A 107 12.08 -10.88 4.18
N ILE A 108 11.05 -10.26 3.60
CA ILE A 108 10.25 -10.87 2.52
C ILE A 108 11.16 -11.29 1.35
N ASN A 109 10.98 -12.52 0.90
CA ASN A 109 11.57 -13.07 -0.31
C ASN A 109 10.71 -12.70 -1.53
N GLU A 110 10.62 -11.41 -1.82
CA GLU A 110 9.89 -10.88 -2.97
C GLU A 110 10.87 -10.22 -3.96
N ARG A 111 11.07 -10.88 -5.09
CA ARG A 111 11.95 -10.37 -6.14
C ARG A 111 11.52 -8.96 -6.56
N GLY A 112 12.48 -8.05 -6.56
CA GLY A 112 12.27 -6.66 -6.95
C GLY A 112 11.98 -5.72 -5.79
N ALA A 113 11.55 -6.22 -4.63
CA ALA A 113 11.32 -5.39 -3.45
C ALA A 113 12.62 -4.74 -2.94
N TYR A 114 12.50 -3.60 -2.23
CA TYR A 114 13.66 -2.78 -1.87
C TYR A 114 14.63 -3.56 -0.98
N PHE A 115 14.14 -4.09 0.14
CA PHE A 115 14.96 -4.84 1.09
C PHE A 115 15.39 -6.22 0.56
N PHE A 116 14.60 -6.84 -0.33
CA PHE A 116 15.05 -8.02 -1.08
C PHE A 116 16.29 -7.72 -1.91
N ASN A 117 16.30 -6.62 -2.67
CA ASN A 117 17.45 -6.22 -3.50
C ASN A 117 18.69 -5.88 -2.66
N LEU A 118 18.52 -5.57 -1.37
CA LEU A 118 19.60 -5.38 -0.40
C LEU A 118 20.06 -6.68 0.28
N GLY A 119 19.47 -7.83 -0.07
CA GLY A 119 19.87 -9.15 0.44
C GLY A 119 19.18 -9.57 1.74
N HIS A 120 18.10 -8.91 2.16
CA HIS A 120 17.35 -9.28 3.38
C HIS A 120 16.36 -10.44 3.17
N GLY A 121 16.02 -10.78 1.92
CA GLY A 121 14.97 -11.74 1.61
C GLY A 121 15.30 -13.16 2.04
N ASN A 122 14.58 -13.69 3.04
CA ASN A 122 14.73 -15.06 3.52
C ASN A 122 13.42 -15.73 4.01
N LYS A 123 12.30 -15.00 4.07
CA LYS A 123 10.97 -15.54 4.37
C LYS A 123 10.01 -15.31 3.21
N SER A 124 9.36 -16.35 2.73
CA SER A 124 8.31 -16.21 1.71
C SER A 124 7.00 -15.74 2.34
N TRP A 125 6.16 -15.07 1.56
CA TRP A 125 4.75 -14.89 1.92
C TRP A 125 4.04 -16.26 1.98
N PRO A 126 3.13 -16.52 2.93
CA PRO A 126 2.62 -15.61 3.97
C PRO A 126 3.41 -15.67 5.30
N ASP A 127 4.53 -16.38 5.34
CA ASP A 127 5.30 -16.64 6.57
C ASP A 127 6.04 -15.42 7.11
N CYS A 128 6.27 -14.42 6.25
CA CYS A 128 6.81 -13.13 6.63
C CYS A 128 5.79 -12.22 7.34
N GLY A 129 4.49 -12.53 7.21
CA GLY A 129 3.40 -11.63 7.61
C GLY A 129 3.11 -10.54 6.57
N GLU A 130 1.84 -10.13 6.53
CA GLU A 130 1.33 -8.98 5.79
C GLU A 130 0.32 -8.24 6.66
N ILE A 131 0.38 -6.91 6.64
CA ILE A 131 -0.53 -6.03 7.40
C ILE A 131 -1.15 -5.04 6.43
N ASP A 132 -2.42 -5.21 6.10
CA ASP A 132 -3.14 -4.31 5.21
C ASP A 132 -3.86 -3.26 6.05
N ILE A 133 -3.25 -2.07 6.14
CA ILE A 133 -3.83 -0.93 6.86
C ILE A 133 -5.12 -0.51 6.14
N LEU A 134 -5.07 -0.46 4.81
CA LEU A 134 -6.22 -0.22 3.97
C LEU A 134 -6.09 -0.99 2.65
N GLU A 135 -7.15 -1.73 2.32
CA GLU A 135 -7.50 -2.12 0.97
C GLU A 135 -8.82 -1.42 0.61
N TYR A 136 -8.85 -0.76 -0.55
CA TYR A 136 -10.07 -0.18 -1.08
C TYR A 136 -10.44 -0.83 -2.40
N TRP A 137 -11.44 -1.71 -2.33
CA TRP A 137 -11.93 -2.46 -3.48
C TRP A 137 -12.96 -1.64 -4.24
N GLY A 138 -12.70 -1.32 -5.50
CA GLY A 138 -13.63 -0.53 -6.32
C GLY A 138 -14.99 -1.21 -6.53
N ARG A 139 -15.07 -2.54 -6.39
CA ARG A 139 -16.35 -3.28 -6.38
C ARG A 139 -17.20 -3.08 -5.12
N ILE A 140 -16.64 -2.50 -4.05
CA ILE A 140 -17.33 -2.20 -2.79
C ILE A 140 -17.03 -0.74 -2.40
N PRO A 141 -17.56 0.24 -3.15
CA PRO A 141 -17.26 1.64 -2.92
C PRO A 141 -17.73 2.11 -1.52
N GLY A 142 -17.00 3.06 -0.93
CA GLY A 142 -17.32 3.59 0.39
C GLY A 142 -17.01 2.65 1.56
N VAL A 143 -16.18 1.62 1.35
CA VAL A 143 -15.77 0.68 2.41
C VAL A 143 -14.25 0.64 2.51
N ALA A 144 -13.72 1.00 3.68
CA ALA A 144 -12.33 0.76 4.05
C ALA A 144 -12.24 -0.65 4.65
N GLN A 145 -11.36 -1.50 4.12
CA GLN A 145 -11.09 -2.84 4.66
C GLN A 145 -9.65 -2.92 5.15
N SER A 146 -9.45 -3.58 6.29
CA SER A 146 -8.12 -3.97 6.76
C SER A 146 -8.06 -5.47 6.89
N ALA A 147 -6.90 -6.04 6.62
CA ALA A 147 -6.67 -7.47 6.64
C ALA A 147 -5.29 -7.78 7.22
N VAL A 148 -5.15 -9.03 7.68
CA VAL A 148 -3.88 -9.56 8.17
C VAL A 148 -3.68 -10.93 7.57
N HIS A 149 -2.53 -11.13 6.94
CA HIS A 149 -2.14 -12.43 6.39
C HIS A 149 -0.99 -13.04 7.18
N THR A 150 -1.19 -14.29 7.56
CA THR A 150 -0.21 -15.12 8.27
C THR A 150 -0.28 -16.54 7.72
N ARG A 151 0.65 -17.41 8.13
CA ARG A 151 0.58 -18.84 7.78
C ARG A 151 -0.75 -19.48 8.19
N SER A 152 -1.35 -19.05 9.31
CA SER A 152 -2.63 -19.59 9.79
C SER A 152 -3.85 -19.12 9.00
N SER A 153 -3.79 -17.95 8.33
CA SER A 153 -4.86 -17.45 7.46
C SER A 153 -4.32 -16.43 6.47
N HIS A 154 -4.45 -16.70 5.17
CA HIS A 154 -3.91 -15.87 4.08
C HIS A 154 -4.71 -16.08 2.78
N GLY A 155 -4.50 -15.21 1.78
CA GLY A 155 -5.35 -15.17 0.58
C GLY A 155 -6.74 -14.67 0.94
N ASN A 156 -7.75 -15.54 0.91
CA ASN A 156 -9.08 -15.24 1.48
C ASN A 156 -9.04 -15.33 3.01
N THR A 157 -8.19 -14.51 3.64
CA THR A 157 -8.00 -14.50 5.09
C THR A 157 -9.33 -14.22 5.79
N VAL A 158 -9.55 -14.87 6.92
CA VAL A 158 -10.69 -14.55 7.80
C VAL A 158 -10.34 -13.41 8.77
N ASN A 159 -9.07 -13.05 8.84
CA ASN A 159 -8.54 -12.02 9.73
C ASN A 159 -8.70 -10.64 9.08
N LEU A 160 -9.94 -10.20 8.92
CA LEU A 160 -10.28 -8.91 8.33
C LEU A 160 -11.37 -8.18 9.11
N GLY A 161 -11.43 -6.86 8.92
CA GLY A 161 -12.53 -6.02 9.38
C GLY A 161 -12.71 -4.83 8.45
N SER A 162 -13.85 -4.13 8.57
CA SER A 162 -14.17 -3.04 7.65
C SER A 162 -15.02 -1.95 8.29
N GLN A 163 -14.95 -0.77 7.70
CA GLN A 163 -15.73 0.40 8.07
C GLN A 163 -16.36 1.02 6.82
N SER A 164 -17.64 1.43 6.93
CA SER A 164 -18.24 2.30 5.92
C SER A 164 -17.72 3.73 6.08
N VAL A 165 -17.19 4.28 4.99
CA VAL A 165 -16.65 5.64 4.85
C VAL A 165 -17.22 6.21 3.55
N PRO A 166 -18.44 6.79 3.57
CA PRO A 166 -19.10 7.26 2.34
C PRO A 166 -18.31 8.31 1.55
N THR A 167 -17.45 9.07 2.22
CA THR A 167 -16.62 10.15 1.66
C THR A 167 -15.20 9.70 1.27
N ILE A 168 -14.92 8.39 1.29
CA ILE A 168 -13.55 7.84 1.12
C ILE A 168 -12.82 8.34 -0.14
N SER A 169 -13.58 8.67 -1.19
CA SER A 169 -13.07 9.15 -2.48
C SER A 169 -13.26 10.65 -2.72
N THR A 170 -13.95 11.36 -1.82
CA THR A 170 -14.21 12.80 -1.92
C THR A 170 -13.39 13.61 -0.93
N ASP A 171 -13.12 13.05 0.25
CA ASP A 171 -12.40 13.70 1.34
C ASP A 171 -11.12 12.93 1.70
N PHE A 172 -10.19 13.63 2.34
CA PHE A 172 -9.03 12.98 2.95
C PHE A 172 -9.44 12.37 4.30
N HIS A 173 -9.01 11.13 4.50
CA HIS A 173 -9.19 10.37 5.73
C HIS A 173 -7.84 9.93 6.29
N VAL A 174 -7.75 9.74 7.61
CA VAL A 174 -6.56 9.18 8.25
C VAL A 174 -6.75 7.69 8.47
N TYR A 175 -5.96 6.89 7.76
CA TYR A 175 -5.87 5.45 7.94
C TYR A 175 -4.72 5.16 8.89
N SER A 176 -5.01 4.52 10.01
CA SER A 176 -4.01 4.28 11.04
C SER A 176 -3.91 2.83 11.47
N LEU A 177 -2.69 2.45 11.83
CA LEU A 177 -2.35 1.20 12.49
C LEU A 177 -1.66 1.53 13.81
N GLU A 178 -2.19 1.02 14.92
CA GLU A 178 -1.45 0.88 16.17
C GLU A 178 -0.90 -0.54 16.26
N TRP A 179 0.42 -0.69 16.25
CA TRP A 179 1.11 -1.97 16.27
C TRP A 179 1.93 -2.12 17.55
N THR A 180 1.49 -3.03 18.42
CA THR A 180 2.21 -3.39 19.65
C THR A 180 2.65 -4.85 19.59
N PRO A 181 3.46 -5.33 20.55
CA PRO A 181 3.74 -6.77 20.66
C PRO A 181 2.48 -7.65 20.88
N GLU A 182 1.36 -7.04 21.29
CA GLU A 182 0.13 -7.73 21.67
C GLU A 182 -0.96 -7.71 20.60
N SER A 183 -1.01 -6.66 19.77
CA SER A 183 -2.12 -6.42 18.84
C SER A 183 -1.76 -5.52 17.67
N LEU A 184 -2.49 -5.71 16.56
CA LEU A 184 -2.60 -4.77 15.45
C LEU A 184 -4.01 -4.17 15.50
N THR A 185 -4.12 -2.87 15.74
CA THR A 185 -5.41 -2.16 15.82
C THR A 185 -5.52 -1.19 14.66
N PHE A 186 -6.57 -1.32 13.87
CA PHE A 186 -6.80 -0.57 12.64
C PHE A 186 -7.92 0.43 12.83
N SER A 187 -7.75 1.63 12.29
CA SER A 187 -8.75 2.68 12.40
C SER A 187 -8.82 3.56 11.15
N VAL A 188 -9.99 4.13 10.91
CA VAL A 188 -10.17 5.25 9.98
C VAL A 188 -10.77 6.42 10.73
N ASP A 189 -10.09 7.56 10.70
CA ASP A 189 -10.44 8.78 11.46
C ASP A 189 -10.66 8.50 12.94
N GLU A 190 -9.67 7.85 13.57
CA GLU A 190 -9.66 7.46 14.99
C GLU A 190 -10.73 6.43 15.39
N LYS A 191 -11.60 6.01 14.48
CA LYS A 191 -12.59 4.97 14.73
C LYS A 191 -12.01 3.59 14.42
N GLU A 192 -11.84 2.79 15.46
CA GLU A 192 -11.44 1.39 15.34
C GLU A 192 -12.50 0.56 14.61
N HIS A 193 -12.06 -0.23 13.65
CA HIS A 193 -12.93 -1.18 12.93
C HIS A 193 -12.39 -2.61 12.91
N TYR A 194 -11.13 -2.82 13.31
CA TYR A 194 -10.54 -4.15 13.37
C TYR A 194 -9.38 -4.20 14.36
N THR A 195 -9.29 -5.28 15.12
CA THR A 195 -8.14 -5.60 15.97
C THR A 195 -7.74 -7.06 15.78
N TYR A 196 -6.50 -7.29 15.35
CA TYR A 196 -5.90 -8.61 15.28
C TYR A 196 -5.05 -8.86 16.53
N ALA A 197 -5.53 -9.74 17.42
CA ALA A 197 -4.87 -10.10 18.67
C ALA A 197 -5.06 -11.60 18.97
N PRO A 198 -4.37 -12.50 18.24
CA PRO A 198 -4.55 -13.93 18.44
C PRO A 198 -4.12 -14.33 19.86
N LYS A 199 -4.87 -15.27 20.45
CA LYS A 199 -4.61 -15.78 21.81
C LYS A 199 -3.25 -16.48 21.91
N VAL A 200 -2.89 -17.24 20.87
CA VAL A 200 -1.57 -17.87 20.73
C VAL A 200 -0.77 -16.99 19.77
N LYS A 201 0.44 -16.58 20.18
CA LYS A 201 1.38 -15.86 19.34
C LYS A 201 2.60 -16.74 19.08
N ASN A 202 2.71 -17.21 17.85
CA ASN A 202 3.81 -18.02 17.35
C ASN A 202 4.07 -17.72 15.87
N ASP A 203 5.05 -18.36 15.24
CA ASP A 203 5.43 -18.14 13.84
C ASP A 203 4.29 -18.35 12.82
N THR A 204 3.17 -18.98 13.18
CA THR A 204 2.04 -19.18 12.26
C THR A 204 0.95 -18.13 12.41
N THR A 205 0.88 -17.47 13.56
CA THR A 205 -0.20 -16.55 13.95
C THR A 205 0.30 -15.14 14.19
N TRP A 206 1.58 -14.93 14.47
CA TRP A 206 2.15 -13.63 14.82
C TRP A 206 3.57 -13.46 14.27
N PRO A 207 3.76 -13.31 12.94
CA PRO A 207 5.05 -12.97 12.34
C PRO A 207 5.42 -11.47 12.47
N PHE A 208 4.73 -10.73 13.35
CA PHE A 208 4.77 -9.27 13.49
C PHE A 208 5.68 -8.80 14.63
N ASP A 209 6.77 -9.52 14.86
CA ASP A 209 7.84 -9.20 15.82
C ASP A 209 9.16 -8.83 15.11
N THR A 210 9.11 -8.63 13.78
CA THR A 210 10.25 -8.24 12.93
C THR A 210 10.00 -6.89 12.27
N GLU A 211 11.05 -6.22 11.80
CA GLU A 211 10.94 -4.96 11.06
C GLU A 211 10.02 -5.11 9.84
N GLN A 212 9.09 -4.18 9.67
CA GLN A 212 8.17 -4.09 8.54
C GLN A 212 8.41 -2.77 7.79
N TYR A 213 8.12 -2.73 6.50
CA TYR A 213 8.18 -1.53 5.67
C TYR A 213 6.84 -1.29 4.97
N LEU A 214 6.55 -0.03 4.67
CA LEU A 214 5.29 0.40 4.09
C LEU A 214 5.32 0.24 2.56
N LEU A 215 4.18 -0.16 2.01
CA LEU A 215 3.89 -0.23 0.61
C LEU A 215 2.67 0.63 0.29
N LEU A 216 2.77 1.42 -0.77
CA LEU A 216 1.67 2.20 -1.35
C LEU A 216 1.55 1.81 -2.82
N ASN A 217 0.38 1.36 -3.25
CA ASN A 217 0.15 1.03 -4.66
C ASN A 217 -1.30 1.22 -5.08
N PHE A 218 -1.49 1.14 -6.40
CA PHE A 218 -2.80 1.10 -7.03
C PHE A 218 -2.83 -0.04 -8.05
N ALA A 219 -3.38 -1.19 -7.66
CA ALA A 219 -3.55 -2.35 -8.53
C ALA A 219 -4.81 -2.25 -9.40
N ILE A 220 -4.81 -2.99 -10.51
CA ILE A 220 -5.96 -3.23 -11.39
C ILE A 220 -6.24 -4.73 -11.38
N GLU A 221 -7.44 -5.11 -10.94
CA GLU A 221 -7.87 -6.49 -10.85
C GLU A 221 -8.04 -7.14 -12.22
N SER A 222 -8.08 -8.48 -12.25
CA SER A 222 -8.30 -9.26 -13.49
C SER A 222 -9.61 -8.96 -14.21
N VAL A 223 -10.60 -8.37 -13.52
CA VAL A 223 -11.87 -7.91 -14.07
C VAL A 223 -12.03 -6.44 -13.72
N ILE A 224 -11.96 -5.58 -14.73
CA ILE A 224 -12.00 -4.12 -14.62
C ILE A 224 -13.13 -3.58 -15.48
N ASP A 225 -13.85 -2.59 -14.97
CA ASP A 225 -14.87 -1.87 -15.73
C ASP A 225 -14.24 -1.28 -17.01
N PRO A 226 -14.80 -1.55 -18.19
CA PRO A 226 -14.21 -1.09 -19.46
C PRO A 226 -14.18 0.44 -19.59
N SER A 227 -14.95 1.18 -18.78
CA SER A 227 -14.91 2.64 -18.74
C SER A 227 -13.73 3.22 -17.95
N PHE A 228 -12.95 2.39 -17.23
CA PHE A 228 -11.78 2.87 -16.51
C PHE A 228 -10.70 3.34 -17.50
N GLU A 229 -10.33 4.61 -17.40
CA GLU A 229 -9.23 5.20 -18.18
C GLU A 229 -8.05 5.57 -17.28
N GLU A 230 -8.30 6.29 -16.19
CA GLU A 230 -7.30 6.58 -15.17
C GLU A 230 -7.98 7.02 -13.87
N ASP A 231 -7.29 6.81 -12.75
CA ASP A 231 -7.70 7.36 -11.44
C ASP A 231 -6.47 7.49 -10.52
N ILE A 232 -6.64 8.18 -9.40
CA ILE A 232 -5.54 8.57 -8.51
C ILE A 232 -5.84 8.14 -7.07
N LEU A 233 -4.87 7.46 -6.46
CA LEU A 233 -4.68 7.43 -5.01
C LEU A 233 -3.87 8.67 -4.63
N GLU A 234 -4.44 9.53 -3.81
CA GLU A 234 -3.83 10.79 -3.38
C GLU A 234 -3.46 10.72 -1.89
N VAL A 235 -2.19 10.95 -1.56
CA VAL A 235 -1.68 10.84 -0.19
C VAL A 235 -1.09 12.18 0.23
N ASP A 236 -1.58 12.71 1.34
CA ASP A 236 -1.12 13.97 1.94
C ASP A 236 0.15 13.77 2.77
N TYR A 237 0.13 12.78 3.67
CA TYR A 237 1.32 12.42 4.43
C TYR A 237 1.35 10.95 4.79
N VAL A 238 2.56 10.49 5.10
CA VAL A 238 2.81 9.29 5.89
C VAL A 238 3.59 9.70 7.13
N ARG A 239 3.15 9.29 8.31
CA ARG A 239 3.84 9.52 9.58
C ARG A 239 3.92 8.22 10.38
N ILE A 240 5.09 7.98 10.95
CA ILE A 240 5.37 6.79 11.77
C ILE A 240 5.89 7.26 13.12
N TYR A 241 5.23 6.83 14.17
CA TYR A 241 5.53 7.18 15.56
C TYR A 241 6.00 5.94 16.31
N ASP A 242 6.90 6.11 17.27
CA ASP A 242 7.26 5.04 18.20
C ASP A 242 6.16 4.79 19.25
N LYS A 243 6.38 3.78 20.10
CA LYS A 243 5.45 3.37 21.17
C LYS A 243 5.12 4.42 22.24
N ILE A 244 5.86 5.53 22.31
CA ILE A 244 5.58 6.64 23.23
C ILE A 244 5.07 7.89 22.49
N GLY A 245 4.78 7.76 21.19
CA GLY A 245 4.21 8.84 20.36
C GLY A 245 5.24 9.78 19.75
N THR A 246 6.53 9.44 19.76
CA THR A 246 7.56 10.27 19.11
C THR A 246 7.56 10.03 17.61
N LEU A 247 7.49 11.08 16.79
CA LEU A 247 7.63 10.97 15.34
C LEU A 247 9.03 10.46 14.98
N THR A 248 9.12 9.30 14.33
CA THR A 248 10.39 8.65 13.97
C THR A 248 10.71 8.76 12.48
N TRP A 249 9.69 8.78 11.63
CA TRP A 249 9.82 8.94 10.19
C TRP A 249 8.55 9.56 9.61
N SER A 250 8.71 10.39 8.58
CA SER A 250 7.58 10.94 7.84
C SER A 250 7.93 11.28 6.40
N ASP A 251 6.89 11.37 5.57
CA ASP A 251 6.91 12.11 4.33
C ASP A 251 5.65 12.95 4.17
N GLU A 252 5.85 14.25 3.92
CA GLU A 252 4.80 15.26 3.79
C GLU A 252 4.63 15.71 2.33
N PHE A 253 5.34 15.05 1.40
CA PHE A 253 5.20 15.21 -0.06
C PHE A 253 5.21 16.64 -0.64
N ASN A 254 5.88 17.59 0.05
CA ASN A 254 6.07 19.00 -0.36
C ASN A 254 7.09 19.20 -1.52
#